data_AF-A0A1X9M971-F1
#
_entry.id   AF-A0A1X9M971-F1
#
_cell.length_a   1.000
_cell.length_b   1.000
_cell.length_c   1.000
_cell.angle_alpha   90.00
_cell.angle_beta   90.00
_cell.angle_gamma   90.00
#
_symmetry.space_group_name_H-M   'P 1'
#
loop_
_entity.id
_entity.type
_entity.pdbx_description
1 polymer ?
#
loop_
_entity_poly.entity_id
_entity_poly.type
_entity_poly.pdbx_seq_one_letter_code
_entity_poly.pdbx_strand_id
1 'polypeptide(L)'
;MHAQKCFISLLILVLIPISGCTNHEEFTVIDSINAKEVLTLEPDADIFQYDGIIYKTDIDWIETLSLTTDVQIGEIKSKTDTHTNFLDEMSNKLPIGAKIYSVKERKDILIVESNGELIRYLAIVEG
;
A
#
# COMPACT_ATOMS: atom_id res chain seq x y z
N MET A 1 -56.38 -0.94 48.24
CA MET A 1 -55.56 -1.13 49.46
C MET A 1 -55.18 -2.60 49.48
N HIS A 2 -53.94 -3.09 49.34
CA HIS A 2 -52.57 -2.60 49.58
C HIS A 2 -51.68 -3.06 48.39
N ALA A 3 -50.80 -2.22 47.82
CA ALA A 3 -49.37 -2.07 48.19
C ALA A 3 -48.60 -3.41 48.12
N GLN A 4 -47.43 -3.58 47.54
CA GLN A 4 -46.47 -2.79 46.75
C GLN A 4 -45.33 -3.79 46.46
N LYS A 5 -44.62 -3.62 45.33
CA LYS A 5 -43.24 -4.11 45.10
C LYS A 5 -42.98 -5.63 45.10
N CYS A 6 -42.88 -6.19 43.89
CA CYS A 6 -41.74 -7.01 43.46
C CYS A 6 -41.44 -6.71 41.98
N PHE A 7 -41.20 -5.42 41.69
CA PHE A 7 -40.18 -5.06 40.71
C PHE A 7 -38.87 -5.71 41.21
N ILE A 8 -38.04 -6.23 40.31
CA ILE A 8 -36.80 -7.00 40.57
C ILE A 8 -37.05 -8.51 40.55
N SER A 9 -37.03 -9.10 39.36
CA SER A 9 -36.36 -10.38 39.17
C SER A 9 -35.94 -10.52 37.70
N LEU A 10 -34.79 -9.90 37.41
CA LEU A 10 -33.80 -10.40 36.46
C LEU A 10 -34.26 -10.40 34.98
N LEU A 11 -34.41 -9.24 34.34
CA LEU A 11 -33.33 -8.67 33.49
C LEU A 11 -32.11 -9.59 33.40
N ILE A 12 -32.21 -10.66 32.60
CA ILE A 12 -31.06 -11.42 32.11
C ILE A 12 -30.33 -10.47 31.16
N LEU A 13 -29.46 -9.70 31.77
CA LEU A 13 -28.43 -8.89 31.16
C LEU A 13 -27.59 -9.84 30.30
N VAL A 14 -27.94 -9.88 29.02
CA VAL A 14 -27.10 -10.42 27.96
C VAL A 14 -25.87 -9.51 27.90
N LEU A 15 -24.89 -9.82 28.76
CA LEU A 15 -23.52 -9.38 28.63
C LEU A 15 -22.96 -10.12 27.41
N ILE A 16 -23.21 -9.57 26.23
CA ILE A 16 -22.35 -9.83 25.08
C ILE A 16 -21.10 -9.01 25.37
N PRO A 17 -19.94 -9.62 25.68
CA PRO A 17 -18.70 -8.90 25.47
C PRO A 17 -18.67 -8.62 23.97
N ILE A 18 -18.90 -7.35 23.62
CA ILE A 18 -18.53 -6.82 22.32
C ILE A 18 -17.01 -6.88 22.37
N SER A 19 -16.45 -8.01 21.95
CA SER A 19 -15.03 -8.10 21.64
C SER A 19 -14.83 -7.12 20.49
N GLY A 20 -14.56 -5.88 20.82
CA GLY A 20 -13.95 -4.95 19.89
C GLY A 20 -12.65 -5.62 19.50
N CYS A 21 -12.60 -6.13 18.26
CA CYS A 21 -11.32 -6.30 17.61
C CYS A 21 -10.64 -4.94 17.73
N THR A 22 -9.64 -4.89 18.60
CA THR A 22 -8.55 -3.95 18.44
C THR A 22 -8.16 -4.12 16.98
N ASN A 23 -8.30 -3.07 16.19
CA ASN A 23 -7.64 -2.96 14.90
C ASN A 23 -6.15 -2.87 15.27
N HIS A 24 -5.59 -4.01 15.66
CA HIS A 24 -4.20 -4.28 15.36
C HIS A 24 -4.16 -4.08 13.86
N GLU A 25 -3.30 -3.18 13.39
CA GLU A 25 -3.01 -3.06 11.97
C GLU A 25 -2.39 -4.40 11.57
N GLU A 26 -3.28 -5.37 11.33
CA GLU A 26 -3.01 -6.60 10.67
C GLU A 26 -2.63 -6.13 9.28
N PHE A 27 -1.31 -6.02 9.05
CA PHE A 27 -0.78 -6.19 7.72
C PHE A 27 -1.32 -7.54 7.26
N THR A 28 -2.51 -7.52 6.68
CA THR A 28 -2.90 -8.50 5.69
C THR A 28 -1.74 -8.52 4.74
N VAL A 29 -0.95 -9.59 4.79
CA VAL A 29 -0.01 -9.93 3.73
C VAL A 29 -0.93 -10.20 2.54
N ILE A 30 -1.33 -9.12 1.87
CA ILE A 30 -1.91 -9.17 0.55
C ILE A 30 -0.86 -9.90 -0.26
N ASP A 31 -1.24 -10.99 -0.90
CA ASP A 31 -0.29 -11.79 -1.68
C ASP A 31 0.36 -10.83 -2.67
N SER A 32 1.64 -10.56 -2.44
CA SER A 32 2.35 -9.50 -3.12
C SER A 32 3.00 -10.12 -4.34
N ILE A 33 2.57 -9.71 -5.53
CA ILE A 33 3.23 -10.13 -6.75
C ILE A 33 4.71 -9.73 -6.68
N ASN A 34 5.60 -10.63 -7.07
CA ASN A 34 7.02 -10.32 -7.10
C ASN A 34 7.44 -9.73 -8.45
N ALA A 35 8.61 -9.08 -8.47
CA ALA A 35 9.14 -8.46 -9.68
C ALA A 35 9.32 -9.45 -10.86
N LYS A 36 9.61 -10.73 -10.56
CA LYS A 36 9.78 -11.77 -11.59
C LYS A 36 8.49 -12.02 -12.34
N GLU A 37 7.36 -12.11 -11.64
CA GLU A 37 6.05 -12.31 -12.27
C GLU A 37 5.69 -11.13 -13.16
N VAL A 38 5.81 -9.90 -12.65
CA VAL A 38 5.54 -8.68 -13.42
C VAL A 38 6.39 -8.63 -14.69
N LEU A 39 7.71 -8.82 -14.58
CA LEU A 39 8.64 -8.76 -15.71
C LEU A 39 8.60 -10.00 -16.62
N THR A 40 7.93 -11.08 -16.21
CA THR A 40 7.66 -12.22 -17.11
C THR A 40 6.48 -11.92 -18.02
N LEU A 41 5.45 -11.23 -17.50
CA LEU A 41 4.27 -10.83 -18.27
C LEU A 41 4.54 -9.60 -19.14
N GLU A 42 5.25 -8.61 -18.57
CA GLU A 42 5.59 -7.35 -19.21
C GLU A 42 7.10 -7.09 -19.05
N PRO A 43 7.94 -7.65 -19.95
CA PRO A 43 9.41 -7.54 -19.85
C PRO A 43 9.92 -6.09 -19.86
N ASP A 44 9.17 -5.19 -20.50
CA ASP A 44 9.49 -3.77 -20.58
C ASP A 44 8.79 -2.97 -19.46
N ALA A 45 8.19 -3.58 -18.45
CA ALA A 45 7.60 -2.83 -17.34
C ALA A 45 8.67 -2.03 -16.59
N ASP A 46 8.37 -0.79 -16.25
CA ASP A 46 9.19 0.02 -15.36
C ASP A 46 8.67 -0.16 -13.93
N ILE A 47 9.50 -0.78 -13.10
CA ILE A 47 9.14 -1.12 -11.72
C ILE A 47 10.25 -0.77 -10.73
N PHE A 48 9.84 -0.60 -9.49
CA PHE A 48 10.75 -0.63 -8.34
C PHE A 48 10.07 -1.31 -7.16
N GLN A 49 10.85 -1.72 -6.17
CA GLN A 49 10.33 -2.24 -4.91
C GLN A 49 10.50 -1.20 -3.80
N TYR A 50 9.49 -1.06 -2.95
CA TYR A 50 9.57 -0.25 -1.73
C TYR A 50 8.70 -0.88 -0.65
N ASP A 51 9.27 -1.07 0.54
CA ASP A 51 8.62 -1.73 1.68
C ASP A 51 8.01 -3.09 1.32
N GLY A 52 8.75 -3.89 0.55
CA GLY A 52 8.33 -5.21 0.06
C GLY A 52 7.27 -5.19 -1.06
N ILE A 53 6.79 -4.01 -1.47
CA ILE A 53 5.73 -3.86 -2.48
C ILE A 53 6.34 -3.49 -3.83
N ILE A 54 5.88 -4.12 -4.91
CA ILE A 54 6.23 -3.77 -6.28
C ILE A 54 5.35 -2.62 -6.77
N TYR A 55 5.99 -1.56 -7.25
CA TYR A 55 5.36 -0.38 -7.81
C TYR A 55 5.63 -0.33 -9.32
N LYS A 56 4.60 -0.04 -10.12
CA LYS A 56 4.67 0.01 -11.60
C LYS A 56 4.06 1.31 -12.15
N THR A 57 4.69 1.91 -13.16
CA THR A 57 4.20 3.09 -13.89
C THR A 57 3.42 2.71 -15.16
N ASP A 58 3.05 3.70 -15.98
CA ASP A 58 2.39 3.57 -17.28
C ASP A 58 0.98 2.95 -17.17
N ILE A 59 0.21 3.42 -16.19
CA ILE A 59 -1.15 2.98 -15.93
C ILE A 59 -2.12 4.12 -16.23
N ASP A 60 -2.86 4.01 -17.34
CA ASP A 60 -3.67 5.10 -17.90
C ASP A 60 -4.57 5.83 -16.88
N TRP A 61 -5.21 5.09 -15.97
CA TRP A 61 -6.17 5.69 -15.06
C TRP A 61 -5.50 6.51 -13.94
N ILE A 62 -4.28 6.16 -13.51
CA ILE A 62 -3.59 6.92 -12.45
C ILE A 62 -3.07 8.27 -12.96
N GLU A 63 -2.79 8.40 -14.26
CA GLU A 63 -2.33 9.66 -14.89
C GLU A 63 -3.40 10.75 -14.84
N THR A 64 -4.67 10.36 -14.86
CA THR A 64 -5.80 11.30 -14.85
C THR A 64 -6.16 11.82 -13.46
N LEU A 65 -5.58 11.26 -12.39
CA LEU A 65 -5.91 11.64 -11.03
C LEU A 65 -5.32 13.02 -10.67
N SER A 66 -6.04 13.79 -9.86
CA SER A 66 -5.47 14.94 -9.16
C SER A 66 -4.82 14.46 -7.87
N LEU A 67 -3.50 14.27 -7.90
CA LEU A 67 -2.70 13.84 -6.75
C LEU A 67 -1.79 14.97 -6.30
N THR A 68 -1.63 15.09 -4.98
CA THR A 68 -0.74 16.07 -4.36
C THR A 68 0.40 15.33 -3.69
N THR A 69 1.63 15.60 -4.13
CA THR A 69 2.85 15.12 -3.45
C THR A 69 2.83 15.55 -1.98
N ASP A 70 3.18 14.65 -1.08
CA ASP A 70 3.23 14.90 0.36
C ASP A 70 4.67 14.98 0.88
N VAL A 71 5.22 13.86 1.35
CA VAL A 71 6.57 13.78 1.92
C VAL A 71 7.46 12.86 1.12
N GLN A 72 8.76 13.15 1.10
CA GLN A 72 9.75 12.20 0.58
C GLN A 72 9.86 11.05 1.58
N ILE A 73 9.65 9.83 1.09
CA ILE A 73 9.68 8.60 1.90
C ILE A 73 10.89 7.71 1.58
N GLY A 74 11.54 7.92 0.42
CA GLY A 74 12.69 7.13 0.02
C GLY A 74 13.45 7.72 -1.16
N GLU A 75 14.38 6.92 -1.66
CA GLU A 75 15.21 7.20 -2.84
C GLU A 75 15.64 5.88 -3.47
N ILE A 76 15.75 5.80 -4.79
CA ILE A 76 16.30 4.64 -5.48
C ILE A 76 17.79 4.52 -5.17
N LYS A 77 18.18 3.45 -4.49
CA LYS A 77 19.56 3.19 -4.06
C LYS A 77 20.33 2.26 -4.98
N SER A 78 19.62 1.43 -5.75
CA SER A 78 20.27 0.44 -6.61
C SER A 78 19.46 0.16 -7.88
N LYS A 79 20.15 -0.39 -8.88
CA LYS A 79 19.56 -0.79 -10.15
C LYS A 79 19.87 -2.26 -10.45
N THR A 80 18.92 -2.97 -11.04
CA THR A 80 19.09 -4.34 -11.53
C THR A 80 18.66 -4.46 -12.99
N ASP A 81 19.43 -5.22 -13.77
CA ASP A 81 19.04 -5.60 -15.14
C ASP A 81 18.46 -7.04 -15.17
N THR A 82 18.28 -7.67 -14.01
CA THR A 82 17.72 -9.02 -13.90
C THR A 82 16.27 -8.99 -13.47
N HIS A 83 15.47 -9.96 -13.91
CA HIS A 83 14.05 -10.07 -13.54
C HIS A 83 13.86 -10.62 -12.11
N THR A 84 14.88 -10.66 -11.26
CA THR A 84 14.85 -11.38 -9.98
C THR A 84 15.56 -10.62 -8.88
N ASN A 85 15.31 -11.01 -7.62
CA ASN A 85 16.02 -10.50 -6.44
C ASN A 85 15.91 -8.98 -6.27
N PHE A 86 14.74 -8.41 -6.56
CA PHE A 86 14.45 -7.04 -6.17
C PHE A 86 14.50 -6.95 -4.65
N LEU A 87 15.15 -5.88 -4.18
CA LEU A 87 15.18 -5.46 -2.79
C LEU A 87 14.56 -4.08 -2.73
N ASP A 88 14.19 -3.64 -1.53
CA ASP A 88 13.66 -2.30 -1.35
C ASP A 88 14.62 -1.24 -1.90
N GLU A 89 14.03 -0.20 -2.51
CA GLU A 89 14.73 0.91 -3.14
C GLU A 89 15.58 0.50 -4.37
N MET A 90 15.27 -0.66 -4.97
CA MET A 90 15.84 -1.13 -6.23
C MET A 90 14.85 -0.92 -7.38
N SER A 91 15.34 -0.43 -8.53
CA SER A 91 14.57 -0.32 -9.77
C SER A 91 15.25 -1.06 -10.93
N ASN A 92 14.49 -1.44 -11.96
CA ASN A 92 15.08 -1.89 -13.23
C ASN A 92 15.33 -0.75 -14.24
N LYS A 93 14.70 0.42 -14.08
CA LYS A 93 14.80 1.51 -15.04
C LYS A 93 15.23 2.83 -14.45
N LEU A 94 14.68 3.20 -13.28
CA LEU A 94 14.96 4.46 -12.64
C LEU A 94 16.46 4.61 -12.31
N PRO A 95 17.02 5.82 -12.46
CA PRO A 95 18.39 6.10 -12.06
C PRO A 95 18.52 6.08 -10.54
N ILE A 96 19.71 5.72 -10.06
CA ILE A 96 20.08 5.88 -8.65
C ILE A 96 19.98 7.36 -8.29
N GLY A 97 19.37 7.67 -7.13
CA GLY A 97 19.10 9.03 -6.69
C GLY A 97 17.70 9.57 -7.02
N ALA A 98 16.88 8.81 -7.77
CA ALA A 98 15.48 9.18 -7.99
C ALA A 98 14.71 9.17 -6.67
N LYS A 99 14.02 10.27 -6.35
CA LYS A 99 13.36 10.44 -5.04
C LYS A 99 11.95 9.90 -5.06
N ILE A 100 11.56 9.19 -4.01
CA ILE A 100 10.23 8.59 -3.88
C ILE A 100 9.41 9.40 -2.89
N TYR A 101 8.22 9.82 -3.30
CA TYR A 101 7.29 10.60 -2.49
C TYR A 101 5.96 9.88 -2.33
N SER A 102 5.36 10.02 -1.14
CA SER A 102 3.95 9.67 -0.93
C SER A 102 3.02 10.74 -1.53
N VAL A 103 1.74 10.39 -1.66
CA VAL A 103 0.68 11.34 -2.04
C VAL A 103 -0.38 11.41 -0.94
N LYS A 104 -1.08 12.54 -0.84
CA LYS A 104 -2.06 12.78 0.25
C LYS A 104 -3.34 11.97 0.10
N GLU A 105 -3.72 11.71 -1.14
CA GLU A 105 -5.04 11.17 -1.47
C GLU A 105 -5.10 9.64 -1.36
N ARG A 106 -3.97 8.95 -1.53
CA ARG A 106 -3.91 7.49 -1.71
C ARG A 106 -2.59 6.90 -1.21
N LYS A 107 -2.65 5.71 -0.61
CA LYS A 107 -1.46 4.98 -0.11
C LYS A 107 -0.86 4.00 -1.12
N ASP A 108 -1.67 3.60 -2.10
CA ASP A 108 -1.29 2.66 -3.15
C ASP A 108 -0.62 3.34 -4.35
N ILE A 109 -0.45 4.67 -4.32
CA ILE A 109 0.23 5.42 -5.38
C ILE A 109 1.42 6.18 -4.79
N LEU A 110 2.56 6.09 -5.47
CA LEU A 110 3.75 6.89 -5.18
C LEU A 110 4.08 7.77 -6.40
N ILE A 111 4.78 8.88 -6.13
CA ILE A 111 5.35 9.73 -7.17
C ILE A 111 6.87 9.67 -7.05
N VAL A 112 7.53 9.39 -8.17
CA VAL A 112 8.99 9.41 -8.27
C VAL A 112 9.43 10.66 -9.03
N GLU A 113 10.33 11.43 -8.44
CA GLU A 113 11.04 12.52 -9.14
C GLU A 113 12.33 11.97 -9.76
N SER A 114 12.41 11.99 -11.08
CA SER A 114 13.55 11.50 -11.85
C SER A 114 13.85 12.45 -12.99
N ASN A 115 15.09 12.95 -13.07
CA ASN A 115 15.52 13.90 -14.12
C ASN A 115 14.63 15.16 -14.27
N GLY A 116 13.98 15.60 -13.18
CA GLY A 116 13.07 16.75 -13.19
C GLY A 116 11.64 16.43 -13.63
N GLU A 117 11.33 15.16 -13.90
CA GLU A 117 9.98 14.67 -14.21
C GLU A 117 9.37 13.97 -13.00
N LEU A 118 8.05 14.10 -12.84
CA LEU A 118 7.29 13.39 -11.82
C LEU A 118 6.53 12.23 -12.47
N ILE A 119 6.88 11.01 -12.08
CA ILE A 119 6.36 9.77 -12.65
C ILE A 119 5.49 9.07 -11.59
N ARG A 120 4.30 8.61 -11.95
CA ARG A 120 3.35 7.99 -11.01
C ARG A 120 3.51 6.48 -11.04
N TYR A 121 3.50 5.86 -9.88
CA TYR A 121 3.58 4.41 -9.77
C TYR A 121 2.48 3.87 -8.86
N LEU A 122 1.82 2.80 -9.28
CA LEU A 122 0.80 2.08 -8.52
C LEU A 122 1.42 0.84 -7.88
N ALA A 123 1.08 0.60 -6.61
CA ALA A 123 1.34 -0.67 -5.92
C ALA A 123 0.58 -1.80 -6.62
N ILE A 124 1.29 -2.84 -7.03
CA ILE A 124 0.67 -4.04 -7.58
C ILE A 124 0.42 -5.04 -6.46
N VAL A 125 -0.83 -5.45 -6.34
CA VAL A 125 -1.30 -6.47 -5.40
C VAL A 125 -1.98 -7.58 -6.18
N GLU A 126 -1.81 -8.84 -5.74
CA GLU A 126 -2.65 -9.92 -6.25
C GLU A 126 -4.05 -9.81 -5.64
N GLY A 127 -5.07 -10.14 -6.43
CA GLY A 127 -6.49 -10.07 -6.05
C GLY A 127 -7.17 -11.42 -6.09
#